data_AF-A0A2V8RK70-F1
#
_entry.id   AF-A0A2V8RK70-F1
#
_cell.length_a   1.000
_cell.length_b   1.000
_cell.length_c   1.000
_cell.angle_alpha   90.00
_cell.angle_beta   90.00
_cell.angle_gamma   90.00
#
_symmetry.space_group_name_H-M   'P 1'
#
loop_
_entity.id
_entity.type
_entity.pdbx_description
1 polymer ?
#
loop_
_entity_poly.entity_id
_entity_poly.type
_entity_poly.pdbx_seq_one_letter_code
_entity_poly.pdbx_strand_id
1 'polypeptide(L)'
;MAPEPTRTTSRPGDLWLFLPLGYLLSVAVETPVLLVGLSKHLSFRQRLFAGLWLTACTYPVVVLVLPVLFSTLPRSTYLLAAETFAPAAECLLFWLAFRERAGADTGERIRNFAVIVLANLLSFGAGELLNATRWFGLF
;
A
#
# COMPACT_ATOMS: atom_id res chain seq x y z
N MET A 1 0.56 -39.21 -17.11
CA MET A 1 0.12 -38.84 -15.74
C MET A 1 0.26 -37.33 -15.65
N ALA A 2 -0.84 -36.59 -15.84
CA ALA A 2 -0.81 -35.13 -15.74
C ALA A 2 -0.58 -34.74 -14.27
N PRO A 3 0.25 -33.74 -13.95
CA PRO A 3 0.41 -33.28 -12.59
C PRO A 3 -0.94 -32.76 -12.08
N GLU A 4 -1.32 -33.22 -10.90
CA GLU A 4 -2.50 -32.76 -10.18
C GLU A 4 -2.45 -31.22 -10.07
N PRO A 5 -3.53 -30.48 -10.42
CA PRO A 5 -3.54 -29.05 -10.19
C PRO A 5 -3.48 -28.82 -8.68
N THR A 6 -2.35 -28.29 -8.20
CA THR A 6 -2.15 -27.87 -6.81
C THR A 6 -3.23 -26.84 -6.49
N ARG A 7 -4.36 -27.28 -5.93
CA ARG A 7 -5.41 -26.38 -5.48
C ARG A 7 -4.87 -25.64 -4.27
N THR A 8 -4.41 -24.41 -4.50
CA THR A 8 -4.13 -23.44 -3.44
C THR A 8 -5.46 -23.11 -2.76
N THR A 9 -5.90 -23.97 -1.85
CA THR A 9 -7.02 -23.70 -0.96
C THR A 9 -6.49 -22.81 0.14
N SER A 10 -6.37 -21.51 -0.13
CA SER A 10 -6.18 -20.52 0.93
C SER A 10 -7.39 -20.65 1.85
N ARG A 11 -7.18 -21.17 3.08
CA ARG A 11 -8.27 -21.27 4.05
C ARG A 11 -8.71 -19.84 4.33
N PRO A 12 -10.02 -19.57 4.50
CA PRO A 12 -10.49 -18.23 4.83
C PRO A 12 -9.71 -17.61 6.00
N GLY A 13 -9.37 -18.41 7.02
CA GLY A 13 -8.55 -17.98 8.17
C GLY A 13 -7.16 -17.47 7.83
N ASP A 14 -6.52 -17.96 6.77
CA ASP A 14 -5.18 -17.49 6.35
C ASP A 14 -5.26 -16.08 5.74
N LEU A 15 -6.36 -15.76 5.05
CA LEU A 15 -6.64 -14.41 4.53
C LEU A 15 -6.89 -13.40 5.67
N TRP A 16 -7.58 -13.84 6.74
CA TRP A 16 -7.85 -13.01 7.93
C TRP A 16 -6.60 -12.71 8.76
N LEU A 17 -5.58 -13.57 8.72
CA LEU A 17 -4.28 -13.32 9.33
C LEU A 17 -3.36 -12.51 8.41
N PHE A 18 -3.43 -12.75 7.10
CA PHE A 18 -2.66 -12.03 6.09
C PHE A 18 -3.00 -10.54 6.03
N LEU A 19 -4.28 -10.18 6.02
CA LEU A 19 -4.73 -8.79 5.95
C LEU A 19 -4.13 -7.89 7.05
N PRO A 20 -4.30 -8.17 8.35
CA PRO A 20 -3.75 -7.31 9.39
C PRO A 20 -2.22 -7.35 9.41
N LEU A 21 -1.60 -8.49 9.09
CA LEU A 21 -0.15 -8.61 9.11
C LEU A 21 0.52 -7.85 7.96
N GLY A 22 -0.01 -7.97 6.75
CA GLY A 22 0.44 -7.21 5.60
C GLY A 22 0.18 -5.72 5.76
N TYR A 23 -0.97 -5.32 6.32
CA TYR A 23 -1.23 -3.93 6.69
C TYR A 23 -0.19 -3.39 7.68
N LEU A 24 0.10 -4.12 8.77
CA LEU A 24 1.09 -3.68 9.76
C LEU A 24 2.48 -3.56 9.17
N LEU A 25 2.86 -4.47 8.27
CA LEU A 25 4.12 -4.40 7.55
C LEU A 25 4.17 -3.16 6.63
N SER A 26 3.14 -2.92 5.83
CA SER A 26 3.06 -1.74 4.97
C SER A 26 3.15 -0.46 5.78
N VAL A 27 2.41 -0.35 6.89
CA VAL A 27 2.51 0.77 7.83
C VAL A 27 3.93 0.90 8.39
N ALA A 28 4.58 -0.20 8.76
CA ALA A 28 5.94 -0.18 9.32
C ALA A 28 6.99 0.30 8.31
N VAL A 29 6.78 0.06 7.01
CA VAL A 29 7.65 0.53 5.92
C VAL A 29 7.33 1.97 5.52
N GLU A 30 6.04 2.31 5.38
CA GLU A 30 5.59 3.61 4.87
C GLU A 30 5.74 4.72 5.92
N THR A 31 5.36 4.44 7.17
CA THR A 31 5.31 5.45 8.24
C THR A 31 6.67 6.14 8.45
N PRO A 32 7.82 5.44 8.54
CA PRO A 32 9.13 6.11 8.65
C PRO A 32 9.43 7.07 7.50
N VAL A 33 9.09 6.68 6.28
CA VAL A 33 9.29 7.51 5.07
C VAL A 33 8.43 8.77 5.15
N LEU A 34 7.17 8.63 5.56
CA LEU A 34 6.24 9.75 5.76
C LEU A 34 6.66 10.66 6.93
N LEU A 35 7.12 10.09 8.04
CA LEU A 35 7.58 10.85 9.21
C LEU A 35 8.76 11.76 8.86
N VAL A 36 9.71 11.26 8.07
CA VAL A 36 10.91 12.00 7.66
C VAL A 36 10.62 12.95 6.49
N GLY A 37 9.86 12.52 5.49
CA GLY A 37 9.71 13.24 4.23
C GLY A 37 8.57 14.27 4.18
N LEU A 38 7.49 14.08 4.95
CA LEU A 38 6.34 14.99 4.92
C LEU A 38 6.68 16.38 5.46
N SER A 39 5.91 17.37 5.03
CA SER A 39 6.11 18.78 5.39
C SER A 39 6.24 19.03 6.89
N LYS A 40 7.13 19.97 7.23
CA LYS A 40 7.36 20.44 8.60
C LYS A 40 6.11 21.04 9.24
N HIS A 41 5.17 21.53 8.43
CA HIS A 41 3.88 22.06 8.88
C HIS A 41 2.98 20.98 9.51
N LEU A 42 3.20 19.71 9.20
CA LEU A 42 2.49 18.61 9.86
C LEU A 42 3.18 18.22 11.16
N SER A 43 2.41 18.17 12.24
CA SER A 43 2.86 17.63 13.53
C SER A 43 3.20 16.14 13.42
N PHE A 44 4.05 15.65 14.32
CA PHE A 44 4.42 14.23 14.38
C PHE A 44 3.21 13.30 14.42
N ARG A 45 2.19 13.64 15.22
CA ARG A 45 0.95 12.86 15.34
C ARG A 45 0.17 12.80 14.02
N GLN A 46 0.14 13.89 13.26
CA GLN A 46 -0.53 13.95 11.96
C GLN A 46 0.19 13.12 10.91
N ARG A 47 1.53 13.11 10.92
CA ARG A 47 2.31 12.26 10.00
C ARG A 47 2.14 10.77 10.32
N LEU A 48 2.14 10.42 11.61
CA LEU A 48 1.85 9.06 12.06
C LEU A 48 0.43 8.63 11.68
N PHE A 49 -0.56 9.51 11.92
CA PHE A 49 -1.94 9.25 11.53
C PHE A 49 -2.07 9.11 10.01
N ALA A 50 -1.36 9.93 9.21
CA ALA A 50 -1.34 9.79 7.77
C ALA A 50 -0.85 8.40 7.34
N GLY A 51 0.28 7.92 7.88
CA GLY A 51 0.77 6.57 7.57
C GLY A 51 -0.22 5.48 7.92
N LEU A 52 -0.84 5.52 9.10
CA LEU A 52 -1.83 4.51 9.49
C LEU A 52 -3.11 4.59 8.63
N TRP A 53 -3.63 5.80 8.46
CA TRP A 53 -4.94 6.02 7.85
C TRP A 53 -4.93 5.80 6.34
N LEU A 54 -3.89 6.27 5.64
CA LEU A 54 -3.80 6.14 4.19
C LEU A 54 -3.75 4.66 3.78
N THR A 55 -2.82 3.90 4.36
CA THR A 55 -2.71 2.46 4.14
C THR A 55 -3.99 1.72 4.53
N ALA A 56 -4.68 2.14 5.60
CA ALA A 56 -5.93 1.50 6.03
C ALA A 56 -7.05 1.65 4.99
N CYS A 57 -7.06 2.75 4.24
CA CYS A 57 -8.04 2.98 3.17
C CYS A 57 -7.68 2.28 1.86
N THR A 58 -6.40 2.13 1.54
CA THR A 58 -5.94 1.62 0.23
C THR A 58 -5.65 0.13 0.24
N TYR A 59 -5.06 -0.39 1.32
CA TYR A 59 -4.63 -1.78 1.43
C TYR A 59 -5.76 -2.81 1.22
N PRO A 60 -6.96 -2.66 1.84
CA PRO A 60 -8.05 -3.61 1.60
C PRO A 60 -8.49 -3.65 0.13
N VAL A 61 -8.44 -2.51 -0.57
CA VAL A 61 -8.77 -2.46 -2.01
C VAL A 61 -7.72 -3.20 -2.82
N VAL A 62 -6.45 -2.97 -2.52
CA VAL A 62 -5.34 -3.63 -3.23
C VAL A 62 -5.32 -5.14 -3.00
N VAL A 63 -5.63 -5.60 -1.80
CA VAL A 63 -5.55 -7.03 -1.44
C VAL A 63 -6.83 -7.81 -1.73
N LEU A 64 -8.01 -7.19 -1.62
CA LEU A 64 -9.28 -7.89 -1.77
C LEU A 64 -10.00 -7.58 -3.08
N VAL A 65 -9.93 -6.34 -3.55
CA VAL A 65 -10.73 -5.90 -4.70
C VAL A 65 -9.97 -6.07 -6.00
N LEU A 66 -8.73 -5.56 -6.09
CA LEU A 66 -7.94 -5.65 -7.32
C LEU A 66 -7.69 -7.11 -7.78
N PRO A 67 -7.36 -8.09 -6.93
CA PRO A 67 -7.13 -9.46 -7.40
C PRO A 67 -8.39 -10.11 -7.98
N VAL A 68 -9.56 -9.76 -7.44
CA VAL A 68 -10.86 -10.24 -7.94
C VAL A 68 -11.21 -9.59 -9.28
N LEU A 69 -10.97 -8.28 -9.44
CA LEU A 69 -11.22 -7.57 -10.69
C LEU A 69 -10.29 -8.00 -11.83
N PHE A 70 -9.04 -8.34 -11.51
CA PHE A 70 -8.01 -8.71 -12.48
C PHE A 70 -7.76 -10.23 -12.54
N SER A 71 -8.66 -11.06 -12.01
CA SER A 71 -8.46 -12.50 -11.88
C SER A 71 -8.31 -13.26 -13.22
N THR A 72 -8.77 -12.66 -14.32
CA THR A 72 -8.70 -13.23 -15.67
C THR A 72 -7.49 -12.72 -16.48
N LEU A 73 -6.72 -11.78 -15.92
CA LEU A 73 -5.59 -11.12 -16.58
C LEU A 73 -4.25 -11.62 -16.00
N PRO A 74 -3.13 -11.39 -16.72
CA PRO A 74 -1.81 -11.70 -16.18
C PRO A 74 -1.53 -10.95 -14.87
N ARG A 75 -0.79 -11.58 -13.95
CA ARG A 75 -0.40 -10.97 -12.67
C ARG A 75 0.27 -9.60 -12.83
N SER A 76 1.06 -9.41 -13.88
CA SER A 76 1.71 -8.12 -14.15
C SER A 76 0.71 -6.98 -14.32
N THR A 77 -0.46 -7.23 -14.89
CA THR A 77 -1.52 -6.23 -15.02
C THR A 77 -2.11 -5.86 -13.66
N TYR A 78 -2.32 -6.84 -12.79
CA TYR A 78 -2.71 -6.60 -11.39
C TYR A 78 -1.64 -5.77 -10.66
N LEU A 79 -0.36 -6.14 -10.77
CA LEU A 79 0.74 -5.43 -10.10
C LEU A 79 0.86 -3.98 -10.57
N LEU A 80 0.81 -3.74 -11.88
CA LEU A 80 0.82 -2.39 -12.45
C LEU A 80 -0.39 -1.57 -11.98
N ALA A 81 -1.57 -2.19 -11.90
CA ALA A 81 -2.76 -1.53 -11.38
C ALA A 81 -2.61 -1.19 -9.89
N ALA A 82 -2.08 -2.09 -9.07
CA ALA A 82 -1.84 -1.87 -7.65
C ALA A 82 -0.79 -0.77 -7.40
N GLU A 83 0.34 -0.84 -8.11
CA GLU A 83 1.44 0.14 -8.04
C GLU A 83 1.00 1.54 -8.50
N THR A 84 0.00 1.64 -9.36
CA THR A 84 -0.56 2.94 -9.78
C THR A 84 -1.67 3.40 -8.83
N PHE A 85 -2.58 2.51 -8.48
CA PHE A 85 -3.77 2.82 -7.68
C PHE A 85 -3.41 3.27 -6.28
N ALA A 86 -2.55 2.53 -5.57
CA ALA A 86 -2.21 2.81 -4.17
C ALA A 86 -1.64 4.23 -4.00
N PRO A 87 -0.54 4.63 -4.68
CA PRO A 87 -0.01 5.98 -4.53
C PRO A 87 -0.96 7.07 -5.03
N ALA A 88 -1.76 6.83 -6.08
CA ALA A 88 -2.73 7.81 -6.56
C ALA A 88 -3.86 8.04 -5.54
N ALA A 89 -4.41 6.96 -4.98
CA ALA A 89 -5.44 7.02 -3.96
C ALA A 89 -4.91 7.66 -2.67
N GLU A 90 -3.70 7.32 -2.23
CA GLU A 90 -3.12 7.92 -1.03
C GLU A 90 -2.78 9.39 -1.19
N CYS A 91 -2.26 9.81 -2.35
CA CYS A 91 -2.07 11.23 -2.66
C CYS A 91 -3.39 12.00 -2.58
N LEU A 92 -4.47 11.44 -3.15
CA LEU A 92 -5.80 12.05 -3.13
C LEU A 92 -6.37 12.13 -1.71
N LEU A 93 -6.32 11.03 -0.95
CA LEU A 93 -6.79 10.97 0.43
C LEU A 93 -6.00 11.92 1.34
N PHE A 94 -4.68 11.96 1.19
CA PHE A 94 -3.83 12.88 1.94
C PHE A 94 -4.18 14.33 1.62
N TRP A 95 -4.37 14.65 0.34
CA TRP A 95 -4.77 16.00 -0.05
C TRP A 95 -6.11 16.38 0.56
N LEU A 96 -7.12 15.51 0.49
CA LEU A 96 -8.44 15.77 1.07
C LEU A 96 -8.38 15.95 2.59
N ALA A 97 -7.57 15.15 3.30
CA ALA A 97 -7.47 15.18 4.76
C ALA A 97 -6.56 16.29 5.32
N PHE A 98 -5.54 16.71 4.57
CA PHE A 98 -4.47 17.59 5.08
C PHE A 98 -4.21 18.86 4.26
N ARG A 99 -4.95 19.14 3.18
CA ARG A 99 -4.72 20.33 2.31
C ARG A 99 -4.61 21.67 3.06
N GLU A 100 -5.34 21.86 4.15
CA GLU A 100 -5.31 23.11 4.93
C GLU A 100 -4.09 23.20 5.85
N ARG A 101 -3.51 22.06 6.21
CA ARG A 101 -2.42 21.93 7.20
C ARG A 101 -1.05 21.69 6.55
N ALA A 102 -1.04 21.19 5.31
CA ALA A 102 0.17 20.76 4.62
C ALA A 102 0.89 21.90 3.84
N GLY A 103 0.50 23.16 4.08
CA GLY A 103 1.04 24.34 3.41
C GLY A 103 0.33 24.69 2.10
N ALA A 104 0.22 25.99 1.80
CA ALA A 104 -0.40 26.48 0.56
C ALA A 104 0.55 26.46 -0.65
N ASP A 105 1.86 26.26 -0.41
CA ASP A 105 2.88 26.28 -1.44
C ASP A 105 2.83 25.05 -2.35
N THR A 106 2.96 25.27 -3.66
CA THR A 106 2.92 24.21 -4.67
C THR A 106 4.13 23.28 -4.56
N GLY A 107 5.31 23.80 -4.20
CA GLY A 107 6.53 23.00 -4.00
C GLY A 107 6.39 22.02 -2.83
N GLU A 108 5.84 22.48 -1.71
CA GLU A 108 5.56 21.60 -0.56
C GLU A 108 4.54 20.51 -0.88
N ARG A 109 3.50 20.83 -1.66
CA ARG A 109 2.50 19.86 -2.12
C ARG A 109 3.12 18.77 -2.98
N ILE A 110 3.92 19.16 -3.97
CA ILE A 110 4.64 18.21 -4.84
C ILE A 110 5.58 17.34 -4.01
N ARG A 111 6.32 17.92 -3.05
CA ARG A 111 7.16 17.15 -2.12
C ARG A 111 6.34 16.12 -1.35
N ASN A 112 5.22 16.51 -0.76
CA ASN A 112 4.38 15.58 0.02
C ASN A 112 3.88 14.42 -0.84
N PHE A 113 3.41 14.70 -2.06
CA PHE A 113 2.98 13.65 -2.99
C PHE A 113 4.14 12.75 -3.41
N ALA A 114 5.31 13.30 -3.74
CA ALA A 114 6.48 12.51 -4.08
C ALA A 114 6.91 11.58 -2.92
N VAL A 115 6.83 12.07 -1.68
CA VAL A 115 7.12 11.27 -0.47
C VAL A 115 6.09 10.15 -0.27
N ILE A 116 4.80 10.41 -0.50
CA ILE A 116 3.75 9.39 -0.41
C ILE A 116 3.94 8.31 -1.49
N VAL A 117 4.21 8.73 -2.73
CA VAL A 117 4.51 7.81 -3.83
C VAL A 117 5.73 6.95 -3.48
N LEU A 118 6.81 7.57 -2.99
CA LEU A 118 8.01 6.83 -2.60
C LEU A 118 7.74 5.81 -1.48
N ALA A 119 6.96 6.19 -0.46
CA ALA A 119 6.57 5.30 0.62
C ALA A 119 5.80 4.08 0.09
N ASN A 120 4.82 4.30 -0.79
CA ASN A 120 4.02 3.24 -1.42
C ASN A 120 4.89 2.29 -2.26
N LEU A 121 5.79 2.84 -3.09
CA LEU A 121 6.67 2.02 -3.92
C LEU A 121 7.63 1.17 -3.08
N LEU A 122 8.14 1.72 -1.97
CA LEU A 122 8.97 0.96 -1.03
C LEU A 122 8.19 -0.15 -0.33
N SER A 123 6.94 0.13 0.08
CA SER A 123 6.02 -0.85 0.67
C SER A 123 5.70 -1.98 -0.30
N PHE A 124 5.38 -1.64 -1.55
CA PHE A 124 5.14 -2.60 -2.62
C PHE A 124 6.38 -3.47 -2.89
N GLY A 125 7.56 -2.85 -3.01
CA GLY A 125 8.82 -3.58 -3.21
C GLY A 125 9.16 -4.52 -2.04
N ALA A 126 8.89 -4.10 -0.79
CA ALA A 126 9.04 -4.97 0.38
C ALA A 126 8.07 -6.15 0.33
N GLY A 127 6.81 -5.92 -0.07
CA GLY A 127 5.82 -6.97 -0.26
C GLY A 127 6.23 -8.00 -1.32
N GLU A 128 6.74 -7.53 -2.47
CA GLU A 128 7.21 -8.42 -3.55
C GLU A 128 8.47 -9.22 -3.13
N LEU A 129 9.38 -8.64 -2.35
CA LEU A 129 10.54 -9.36 -1.81
C LEU A 129 10.11 -10.48 -0.84
N LEU A 130 9.11 -10.24 0.00
CA LEU A 130 8.55 -11.26 0.89
C LEU A 130 7.78 -12.34 0.12
N ASN A 131 7.11 -11.96 -0.97
CA ASN A 131 6.48 -12.93 -1.85
C ASN A 131 7.52 -13.83 -2.55
N ALA A 132 8.61 -13.25 -3.05
CA ALA A 132 9.70 -13.97 -3.69
C ALA A 132 10.39 -14.98 -2.76
N THR A 133 10.45 -14.68 -1.46
CA THR A 133 10.98 -15.57 -0.41
C THR A 133 9.96 -16.60 0.09
N ARG A 134 8.77 -16.70 -0.54
CA ARG A 134 7.65 -17.57 -0.18
C ARG A 134 7.11 -17.38 1.24
N TRP A 135 7.34 -16.22 1.84
CA TRP A 135 6.92 -15.95 3.22
C TRP A 135 5.39 -16.02 3.39
N PHE A 136 4.63 -15.63 2.37
CA PHE A 136 3.16 -15.62 2.44
C PHE A 136 2.42 -16.57 1.50
N GLY A 137 3.09 -17.27 0.58
CA GLY A 137 2.47 -18.33 -0.23
C GLY A 137 1.15 -17.96 -0.93
N LEU A 138 0.86 -16.66 -1.07
CA LEU A 138 -0.31 -16.14 -1.74
C LEU A 138 0.16 -15.60 -3.08
N PHE A 139 -0.28 -16.31 -4.12
CA PHE A 139 -0.04 -16.14 -5.56
C PHE A 139 1.24 -16.79 -6.10
#